data_AF-A0AAU7HR51-F1
#
_entry.id   AF-A0AAU7HR51-F1
#
_cell.length_a   1.000
_cell.length_b   1.000
_cell.length_c   1.000
_cell.angle_alpha   90.00
_cell.angle_beta   90.00
_cell.angle_gamma   90.00
#
_symmetry.space_group_name_H-M   'P 1'
#
loop_
_entity.id
_entity.type
_entity.pdbx_description
1 polymer ?
#
loop_
_entity_poly.entity_id
_entity_poly.type
_entity_poly.pdbx_seq_one_letter_code
_entity_poly.pdbx_strand_id
1 'polypeptide(L)' 'MIKTQTSGVLFCDAANPIYVSNDDFMTEETEREILFHNTMGERLCNWQPGQAAS' A
#
# COMPACT_ATOMS: atom_id res chain seq x y z
N MET A 1 10.35 1.18 -32.59
CA MET A 1 9.38 0.18 -32.08
C MET A 1 9.06 0.56 -30.64
N ILE A 2 7.82 0.96 -30.35
CA ILE A 2 7.39 1.23 -28.97
C ILE A 2 7.01 -0.14 -28.39
N LYS A 3 7.75 -0.61 -27.39
CA LYS A 3 7.46 -1.88 -26.72
C LYS A 3 6.30 -1.61 -25.77
N THR A 4 5.10 -2.11 -26.10
CA THR A 4 3.93 -2.00 -25.24
C THR A 4 4.29 -2.60 -23.89
N GLN A 5 4.20 -1.80 -22.83
CA GLN A 5 4.46 -2.26 -21.47
C GLN A 5 3.40 -3.33 -21.16
N THR A 6 3.84 -4.54 -20.81
CA THR A 6 2.94 -5.61 -20.37
C THR A 6 2.07 -5.06 -19.25
N SER A 7 0.76 -5.29 -19.29
CA SER A 7 -0.17 -4.93 -18.22
C SER A 7 0.16 -5.76 -16.97
N GLY A 8 1.22 -5.37 -16.27
CA GLY A 8 1.57 -5.88 -14.96
C GLY A 8 0.61 -5.34 -13.91
N VAL A 9 0.67 -5.93 -12.72
CA VAL A 9 -0.01 -5.41 -11.53
C VAL A 9 0.43 -3.96 -11.34
N LEU A 10 -0.51 -3.03 -11.43
CA LEU A 10 -0.25 -1.62 -11.17
C LEU A 10 -0.08 -1.43 -9.66
N PHE A 11 0.61 -0.35 -9.26
CA PHE A 11 0.83 -0.08 -7.84
C PHE A 11 -0.48 -0.11 -7.02
N CYS A 12 -1.54 0.56 -7.50
CA CYS A 12 -2.81 0.61 -6.80
C CYS A 12 -3.56 -0.72 -6.73
N ASP A 13 -3.23 -1.71 -7.58
CA ASP A 13 -3.81 -3.05 -7.50
C ASP A 13 -3.27 -3.82 -6.27
N ALA A 14 -2.08 -3.44 -5.78
CA ALA A 14 -1.42 -4.04 -4.61
C ALA A 14 -1.30 -3.08 -3.40
N ALA A 15 -1.64 -1.81 -3.58
CA ALA A 15 -1.57 -0.80 -2.54
C ALA A 15 -2.91 -0.64 -1.81
N ASN A 16 -3.38 -1.71 -1.19
CA ASN A 16 -4.40 -1.59 -0.13
C ASN A 16 -3.73 -1.19 1.20
N PRO A 17 -4.46 -0.52 2.12
CA PRO A 17 -3.93 -0.16 3.42
C PRO A 17 -3.46 -1.39 4.22
N ILE A 18 -2.27 -1.29 4.78
CA ILE A 18 -1.73 -2.27 5.73
C ILE A 18 -2.03 -1.77 7.15
N TYR A 19 -2.80 -2.52 7.91
CA TYR A 19 -3.11 -2.22 9.31
C TYR A 19 -2.18 -2.99 10.24
N VAL A 20 -1.67 -2.29 11.26
CA VAL A 20 -0.74 -2.81 12.25
C VAL A 20 -1.44 -2.94 13.59
N SER A 21 -1.21 -4.04 14.29
CA SER A 21 -1.62 -4.28 15.67
C SER A 21 -0.48 -4.00 16.65
N ASN A 22 -0.81 -3.78 17.92
CA ASN A 22 0.18 -3.70 18.99
C ASN A 22 0.89 -5.04 19.27
N ASP A 23 0.32 -6.15 18.78
CA ASP A 23 0.88 -7.50 18.93
C ASP A 23 1.85 -7.86 17.79
N ASP A 24 2.00 -7.00 16.77
CA ASP A 24 2.91 -7.24 15.66
C ASP A 24 4.36 -6.94 16.08
N PHE A 25 5.26 -7.89 15.80
CA PHE A 25 6.69 -7.69 15.99
C PHE A 25 7.34 -7.41 14.65
N MET A 26 7.82 -6.18 14.47
CA MET A 26 8.42 -5.71 13.22
C MET A 26 9.81 -5.13 13.49
N THR A 27 10.62 -5.07 12.43
CA THR A 27 11.85 -4.28 12.45
C THR A 27 11.51 -2.82 12.11
N GLU A 28 12.37 -1.88 12.52
CA GLU A 28 12.24 -0.46 12.16
C GLU A 28 12.15 -0.26 10.63
N GLU A 29 12.88 -1.09 9.87
CA GLU A 29 12.83 -1.05 8.41
C GLU A 29 11.45 -1.41 7.86
N THR A 30 10.84 -2.49 8.37
CA THR A 30 9.48 -2.89 7.97
C THR A 30 8.44 -1.84 8.35
N GLU A 31 8.53 -1.26 9.54
CA GLU A 31 7.65 -0.16 9.97
C GLU A 31 7.73 1.03 9.02
N ARG A 32 8.95 1.45 8.65
CA ARG A 32 9.20 2.54 7.71
C ARG A 32 8.62 2.25 6.33
N GLU A 33 8.76 1.02 5.85
CA GLU A 33 8.23 0.60 4.55
C GLU A 33 6.71 0.55 4.52
N ILE A 34 6.07 0.05 5.58
CA ILE A 34 4.60 0.06 5.71
C ILE A 34 4.08 1.49 5.72
N LEU A 35 4.71 2.39 6.48
CA LEU A 35 4.32 3.80 6.52
C LEU A 35 4.45 4.44 5.14
N PHE A 36 5.55 4.19 4.43
CA PHE A 36 5.76 4.70 3.08
C PHE A 36 4.71 4.17 2.09
N HIS A 37 4.48 2.85 2.09
CA HIS A 37 3.44 2.21 1.27
C HIS A 37 2.07 2.83 1.51
N ASN A 38 1.70 2.99 2.79
CA ASN A 38 0.40 3.54 3.15
C ASN A 38 0.25 5.00 2.75
N THR A 39 1.27 5.82 2.97
CA THR A 39 1.27 7.24 2.59
C THR A 39 1.16 7.40 1.07
N MET A 40 1.86 6.55 0.31
CA MET A 40 1.80 6.56 -1.16
C MET A 40 0.46 6.05 -1.69
N GLY A 41 -0.10 5.00 -1.09
CA GLY A 41 -1.42 4.49 -1.43
C GLY A 41 -2.53 5.50 -1.15
N GLU A 42 -2.52 6.15 0.01
CA GLU A 42 -3.46 7.22 0.35
C GLU A 42 -3.42 8.35 -0.69
N ARG A 43 -2.21 8.80 -1.04
CA ARG A 43 -2.00 9.91 -1.98
C ARG A 43 -2.37 9.57 -3.42
N LEU A 44 -2.13 8.34 -3.87
CA LEU A 44 -2.21 7.98 -5.29
C LEU A 44 -3.42 7.12 -5.67
N CYS A 45 -3.99 6.39 -4.71
CA CYS A 45 -4.96 5.32 -4.98
C CYS A 45 -6.37 5.60 -4.43
N ASN A 46 -6.68 6.85 -4.09
CA ASN A 46 -8.03 7.31 -3.70
C ASN A 46 -8.65 6.52 -2.54
N TRP A 47 -7.84 6.13 -1.56
CA TRP A 47 -8.31 5.42 -0.38
C TRP A 47 -9.44 6.20 0.32
N GLN A 48 -10.53 5.50 0.65
CA GLN A 48 -11.65 6.09 1.37
C GLN A 48 -11.50 5.78 2.87
N PRO A 49 -11.46 6.79 3.75
CA PRO A 49 -11.42 6.54 5.20
C PRO A 49 -12.74 5.88 5.64
N GLY A 50 -12.66 4.64 6.14
CA GLY A 50 -13.81 3.91 6.71
C GLY A 50 -14.16 2.56 6.10
N GLN A 51 -13.43 2.05 5.09
CA GLN A 51 -13.67 0.69 4.57
C GLN A 51 -13.00 -0.43 5.38
N ALA A 52 -12.23 -0.10 6.42
CA ALA A 52 -11.68 -1.06 7.38
C ALA A 52 -12.40 -0.96 8.73
N ALA A 53 -13.70 -1.23 8.73
CA ALA A 53 -14.47 -1.68 9.89
C ALA A 53 -15.90 -2.00 9.41
N SER A 54 -16.14 -3.23 8.99
CA SER A 54 -17.47 -3.83 8.89
C SER A 54 -17.35 -5.30 9.25
#